data_AF-A0A5K0YSL9-F1
#
_entry.id   AF-A0A5K0YSL9-F1
#
_cell.length_a   1.000
_cell.length_b   1.000
_cell.length_c   1.000
_cell.angle_alpha   90.00
_cell.angle_beta   90.00
_cell.angle_gamma   90.00
#
_symmetry.space_group_name_H-M   'P 1'
#
loop_
_entity.id
_entity.type
_entity.pdbx_description
1 polymer ?
#
loop_
_entity_poly.entity_id
_entity_poly.type
_entity_poly.pdbx_seq_one_letter_code
_entity_poly.pdbx_strand_id
1 'polypeptide(L)' 'LCVWSIDLWEKKKSRFIPAPPGRPSPLVGETRVQFHNDQTHLLAVHETQIIIYDGKLECLRS' A
#
# COMPACT_ATOMS: atom_id res chain seq x y z
N LEU A 1 1.36 3.70 3.46
CA LEU A 1 1.61 2.28 3.82
C LEU A 1 3.00 2.13 4.41
N CYS A 2 3.18 1.21 5.36
CA CYS A 2 4.49 0.87 5.89
C CYS A 2 4.57 -0.61 6.28
N VAL A 3 5.79 -1.16 6.26
CA VAL A 3 6.09 -2.52 6.70
C VAL A 3 7.00 -2.43 7.92
N TRP A 4 6.65 -3.20 8.95
CA TRP A 4 7.40 -3.31 10.20
C TRP A 4 7.92 -4.74 10.35
N SER A 5 9.12 -4.87 10.91
CA SER A 5 9.59 -6.16 11.44
C SER A 5 9.05 -6.34 12.84
N ILE A 6 8.45 -7.50 13.11
CA ILE A 6 7.98 -7.86 14.44
C ILE A 6 9.10 -8.33 15.36
N ASP A 7 10.19 -8.87 14.80
CA ASP A 7 11.34 -9.37 15.56
C ASP A 7 12.14 -8.22 16.20
N LEU A 8 12.37 -7.16 15.44
CA LEU A 8 13.16 -5.99 15.85
C LEU A 8 12.29 -4.78 16.22
N TRP A 9 10.98 -4.87 16.00
CA TRP A 9 10.02 -3.76 16.16
C TRP A 9 10.40 -2.49 15.41
N GLU A 10 10.97 -2.63 14.21
CA GLU A 10 11.47 -1.52 13.40
C GLU A 10 10.70 -1.35 12.09
N LYS A 11 10.54 -0.09 11.66
CA LYS A 11 9.97 0.23 10.36
C LYS A 11 10.96 -0.10 9.25
N LYS A 12 10.70 -1.15 8.49
CA LYS A 12 11.54 -1.57 7.35
C LYS A 12 11.38 -0.66 6.14
N LYS A 13 10.15 -0.28 5.80
CA LYS A 13 9.87 0.57 4.63
C LYS A 13 8.56 1.32 4.78
N SER A 14 8.48 2.49 4.14
CA SER A 14 7.24 3.25 4.01
C SER A 14 7.09 3.78 2.60
N ARG A 15 5.85 3.83 2.12
CA ARG A 15 5.48 4.39 0.82
C ARG A 15 4.15 5.14 0.93
N PHE A 16 4.08 6.30 0.31
CA PHE A 16 2.82 7.03 0.11
C PHE A 16 2.05 6.40 -1.04
N ILE A 17 0.73 6.32 -0.87
CA ILE A 17 -0.16 5.93 -1.95
C ILE A 17 -0.27 7.16 -2.87
N PRO A 18 0.14 7.08 -4.15
CA PRO A 18 0.04 8.21 -5.06
C PRO A 18 -1.42 8.52 -5.33
N ALA A 19 -1.75 9.80 -5.49
CA ALA A 19 -3.09 10.19 -5.89
C ALA A 19 -3.36 9.82 -7.37
N PRO A 20 -4.61 9.56 -7.76
CA PRO A 20 -4.92 9.20 -9.13
C PRO A 20 -4.65 10.39 -10.07
N PRO A 21 -4.29 10.13 -11.34
CA PRO A 21 -4.15 11.18 -12.35
C PRO A 21 -5.41 12.04 -12.41
N GLY A 22 -5.26 13.36 -12.39
CA GLY A 22 -6.38 14.32 -12.42
C GLY A 22 -7.02 14.62 -11.05
N ARG A 23 -6.55 14.02 -9.95
CA ARG A 23 -6.97 14.36 -8.58
C ARG A 23 -5.75 14.51 -7.65
N PRO A 24 -4.98 15.61 -7.75
CA PRO A 24 -3.70 15.78 -7.05
C PRO A 24 -3.82 16.07 -5.55
N SER A 25 -5.02 16.06 -4.97
CA SER A 25 -5.20 16.26 -3.53
C SER A 25 -4.64 15.07 -2.75
N PRO A 26 -4.14 15.29 -1.52
CA PRO A 26 -3.83 14.20 -0.60
C PRO A 26 -5.02 13.23 -0.52
N LEU A 27 -4.73 11.93 -0.59
CA LEU A 27 -5.76 10.91 -0.39
C LEU A 27 -6.24 11.00 1.06
N VAL A 28 -7.47 11.50 1.23
CA VAL A 28 -8.19 11.52 2.50
C VAL A 28 -9.29 10.49 2.38
N GLY A 29 -9.32 9.51 3.28
CA GLY A 29 -10.30 8.43 3.24
C GLY A 29 -9.79 7.15 3.89
N GLU A 30 -10.65 6.16 3.96
CA GLU A 30 -10.29 4.83 4.45
C GLU A 30 -9.33 4.15 3.46
N THR A 31 -8.26 3.55 3.97
CA THR A 31 -7.42 2.63 3.20
C THR A 31 -7.45 1.26 3.86
N ARG A 32 -7.93 0.26 3.13
CA ARG A 32 -7.88 -1.16 3.54
C ARG A 32 -6.72 -1.85 2.86
N VAL A 33 -6.04 -2.74 3.59
CA VAL A 33 -4.92 -3.54 3.08
C VAL A 33 -5.23 -5.01 3.30
N GLN A 34 -5.06 -5.82 2.26
CA GLN A 34 -5.23 -7.27 2.32
C GLN A 34 -4.03 -7.96 1.69
N PHE A 35 -3.56 -9.05 2.30
CA PHE A 35 -2.57 -9.92 1.67
C PHE A 35 -3.25 -10.85 0.68
N HIS A 36 -2.60 -11.09 -0.46
CA HIS A 36 -2.98 -12.19 -1.33
C HIS A 36 -2.62 -13.53 -0.69
N ASN A 37 -3.30 -14.60 -1.11
CA ASN A 37 -3.09 -15.94 -0.56
C ASN A 37 -1.65 -16.46 -0.75
N ASP A 38 -0.91 -15.92 -1.73
CA ASP A 38 0.50 -16.26 -1.96
C ASP A 38 1.48 -15.62 -0.96
N GLN A 39 1.01 -14.75 -0.06
CA GLN A 39 1.83 -14.05 0.96
C GLN A 39 2.94 -13.14 0.40
N THR A 40 2.94 -12.86 -0.90
CA THR A 40 3.95 -12.02 -1.57
C THR A 40 3.37 -10.73 -2.15
N HIS A 41 2.05 -10.69 -2.35
CA HIS A 41 1.34 -9.53 -2.86
C HIS A 41 0.38 -8.92 -1.83
N LEU A 42 0.18 -7.61 -1.92
CA LEU A 42 -0.77 -6.86 -1.11
C LEU A 42 -1.71 -6.06 -2.00
N LEU A 43 -3.00 -6.10 -1.69
CA LEU A 43 -4.03 -5.24 -2.25
C LEU A 43 -4.28 -4.06 -1.31
N ALA A 44 -4.06 -2.84 -1.79
CA ALA A 44 -4.46 -1.62 -1.11
C ALA A 44 -5.69 -1.04 -1.79
N VAL A 45 -6.80 -0.96 -1.06
CA VAL A 45 -8.07 -0.38 -1.53
C VAL A 45 -8.28 0.94 -0.82
N HIS A 46 -8.28 2.02 -1.59
CA HIS A 46 -8.71 3.34 -1.17
C HIS A 46 -10.05 3.67 -1.84
N GLU A 47 -10.82 4.59 -1.29
CA GLU A 47 -12.13 5.00 -1.83
C GLU A 47 -12.09 5.39 -3.32
N THR A 48 -10.96 5.92 -3.78
CA THR A 48 -10.79 6.42 -5.16
C THR A 48 -9.96 5.53 -6.07
N GLN A 49 -9.32 4.48 -5.55
CA GLN A 49 -8.36 3.67 -6.32
C GLN A 49 -8.00 2.36 -5.64
N ILE A 50 -7.45 1.44 -6.43
CA ILE A 50 -6.96 0.14 -5.97
C ILE A 50 -5.56 -0.06 -6.51
N ILE A 51 -4.62 -0.49 -5.66
CA ILE A 51 -3.23 -0.72 -6.03
C ILE A 51 -2.78 -2.10 -5.55
N ILE A 52 -2.01 -2.80 -6.38
CA ILE A 52 -1.34 -4.04 -6.03
C ILE A 52 0.14 -3.75 -5.78
N TYR A 53 0.63 -4.12 -4.60
CA TYR A 53 2.02 -4.02 -4.20
C TYR A 53 2.66 -5.40 -4.02
N ASP A 54 3.99 -5.48 -4.14
CA ASP A 54 4.75 -6.61 -3.62
C ASP A 54 5.06 -6.47 -2.11
N GLY A 55 5.66 -7.50 -1.51
CA GLY A 55 6.08 -7.50 -0.09
C GLY A 55 7.10 -6.43 0.29
N LYS A 56 7.75 -5.80 -0.70
CA LYS A 56 8.66 -4.66 -0.52
C LYS A 56 7.94 -3.32 -0.75
N LEU A 57 6.60 -3.29 -0.82
CA LEU A 57 5.81 -2.11 -1.16
C LEU A 57 6.18 -1.49 -2.52
N GLU A 58 6.66 -2.24 -3.50
CA GLU A 58 6.77 -1.76 -4.89
C GLU A 58 5.44 -1.90 -5.61
N CYS A 59 5.06 -0.86 -6.36
CA CYS A 59 3.79 -0.85 -7.09
C CYS A 59 3.90 -1.76 -8.31
N LEU A 60 3.05 -2.77 -8.38
CA LEU A 60 2.97 -3.69 -9.51
C LEU A 60 1.86 -3.26 -10.48
N ARG A 61 0.74 -2.74 -9.96
CA ARG A 61 -0.41 -2.25 -10.73
C ARG A 61 -1.14 -1.14 -9.97
N SER A 62 -1.54 -0.07 -10.65
CA SER A 62 -2.27 1.09 -10.12
C SER A 62 -3.29 1.61 -11.11
#